data_AF-A0A1G1KEM4-F1
#
_entry.id   AF-A0A1G1KEM4-F1
#
_cell.length_a   1.000
_cell.length_b   1.000
_cell.length_c   1.000
_cell.angle_alpha   90.00
_cell.angle_beta   90.00
_cell.angle_gamma   90.00
#
_symmetry.space_group_name_H-M   'P 1'
#
loop_
_entity.id
_entity.type
_entity.pdbx_description
1 polymer ?
#
loop_
_entity_poly.entity_id
_entity_poly.type
_entity_poly.pdbx_seq_one_letter_code
_entity_poly.pdbx_strand_id
1 'polypeptide(L)'
;MAVKVRIPTPLQKLTANQSEVTVEALTIDELLTGLERQHPGIKERLCDEAGKLRRFVNIYVNEEDIRFLQGQETKLKAGDDISIIPAIAGGAAVVKKQVTLVFPQEQIKEPAVFTMAKRFDIMPNIRKARVTETVGEMTLELEGTEDNLKKGIAFLESRGIKVEPVTGESAR
;
A
#
# COMPACT_ATOMS: atom_id res chain seq x y z
N MET A 1 -0.37 -26.66 20.45
CA MET A 1 -1.18 -25.89 21.42
C MET A 1 -2.06 -24.93 20.65
N ALA A 2 -3.26 -24.61 21.12
CA ALA A 2 -4.15 -23.67 20.42
C ALA A 2 -3.63 -22.22 20.54
N VAL A 3 -3.48 -21.55 19.41
CA VAL A 3 -3.08 -20.14 19.32
C VAL A 3 -4.04 -19.37 18.43
N LYS A 4 -4.15 -18.06 18.66
CA LYS A 4 -5.07 -17.19 17.91
C LYS A 4 -4.32 -16.54 16.75
N VAL A 5 -4.87 -16.64 15.54
CA VAL A 5 -4.27 -16.08 14.33
C VAL A 5 -5.18 -15.01 13.75
N ARG A 6 -4.68 -13.78 13.64
CA ARG A 6 -5.37 -12.67 12.97
C ARG A 6 -5.15 -12.76 11.46
N ILE A 7 -6.25 -12.81 10.72
CA ILE A 7 -6.27 -13.00 9.28
C ILE A 7 -6.52 -11.66 8.58
N PRO A 8 -5.59 -11.23 7.70
CA PRO A 8 -5.71 -9.95 7.01
C PRO A 8 -6.83 -10.01 5.97
N THR A 9 -7.48 -8.87 5.72
CA THR A 9 -8.66 -8.75 4.83
C THR A 9 -8.53 -9.49 3.49
N PRO A 10 -7.38 -9.42 2.76
CA PRO A 10 -7.24 -10.12 1.49
C PRO A 10 -7.35 -11.65 1.59
N LEU A 11 -7.05 -12.23 2.76
CA LEU A 11 -7.07 -13.67 3.01
C LEU A 11 -8.37 -14.16 3.64
N GLN A 12 -9.22 -13.26 4.15
CA GLN A 12 -10.44 -13.63 4.87
C GLN A 12 -11.43 -14.45 4.03
N LYS A 13 -11.41 -14.30 2.69
CA LYS A 13 -12.24 -15.13 1.80
C LYS A 13 -11.91 -16.64 1.91
N LEU A 14 -10.67 -16.98 2.26
CA LEU A 14 -10.23 -18.37 2.46
C LEU A 14 -10.62 -18.90 3.85
N THR A 15 -10.91 -18.00 4.79
CA THR A 15 -11.27 -18.32 6.19
C THR A 15 -12.76 -18.08 6.46
N ALA A 16 -13.63 -18.27 5.45
CA ALA A 16 -15.07 -18.03 5.56
C ALA A 16 -15.44 -16.63 6.11
N ASN A 17 -14.64 -15.62 5.77
CA ASN A 17 -14.70 -14.23 6.24
C ASN A 17 -14.41 -14.02 7.73
N GLN A 18 -13.75 -14.99 8.39
CA GLN A 18 -13.31 -14.84 9.77
C GLN A 18 -12.00 -14.04 9.83
N SER A 19 -12.00 -12.96 10.63
CA SER A 19 -10.82 -12.12 10.89
C SER A 19 -9.85 -12.74 11.90
N GLU A 20 -10.30 -13.74 12.66
CA GLU A 20 -9.49 -14.49 13.61
C GLU A 20 -9.85 -15.97 13.52
N VAL A 21 -8.84 -16.84 13.57
CA VAL A 21 -8.99 -18.29 13.58
C VAL A 21 -8.11 -18.89 14.67
N THR A 22 -8.43 -20.10 15.12
CA THR A 22 -7.65 -20.81 16.14
C THR A 22 -7.01 -22.05 15.55
N VAL A 23 -5.69 -22.15 15.69
CA VAL A 23 -4.91 -23.24 15.11
C VAL A 23 -4.07 -23.89 16.19
N GLU A 24 -3.98 -25.22 16.17
CA GLU A 24 -3.05 -25.95 17.02
C GLU A 24 -1.68 -26.05 16.36
N ALA A 25 -0.66 -25.47 16.99
CA ALA A 25 0.71 -25.52 16.53
C ALA A 25 1.71 -25.41 17.70
N LEU A 26 2.94 -25.87 17.48
CA LEU A 26 4.09 -25.66 18.35
C LEU A 26 5.12 -24.72 17.73
N THR A 27 5.07 -24.50 16.41
CA THR A 27 5.94 -23.58 15.67
C THR A 27 5.16 -22.84 14.58
N ILE A 28 5.77 -21.80 14.00
CA ILE A 28 5.20 -21.09 12.85
C ILE A 28 5.01 -22.03 11.64
N ASP A 29 5.94 -22.96 11.39
CA ASP A 29 5.81 -23.91 10.28
C ASP A 29 4.61 -24.86 10.47
N GLU A 30 4.42 -25.36 11.70
CA GLU A 30 3.24 -26.15 12.05
C GLU A 30 1.96 -25.32 11.95
N LEU A 31 2.00 -24.03 12.32
CA LEU A 31 0.87 -23.12 12.19
C LEU A 31 0.48 -22.92 10.72
N LEU A 32 1.44 -22.73 9.82
CA LEU A 32 1.18 -22.59 8.38
C LEU A 32 0.57 -23.87 7.79
N THR A 33 1.05 -25.03 8.25
CA THR A 33 0.51 -26.34 7.85
C THR A 33 -0.90 -26.57 8.42
N GLY A 34 -1.14 -26.15 9.67
CA GLY A 34 -2.45 -26.21 10.31
C GLY A 34 -3.48 -25.29 9.65
N LEU A 35 -3.07 -24.07 9.27
CA LEU A 35 -3.90 -23.14 8.50
C LEU A 35 -4.30 -23.72 7.15
N GLU A 36 -3.37 -24.34 6.41
CA GLU A 36 -3.70 -25.00 5.13
C GLU A 36 -4.72 -26.12 5.31
N ARG A 37 -4.57 -26.93 6.37
CA ARG A 37 -5.51 -28.02 6.66
C ARG A 37 -6.92 -27.52 6.98
N GLN A 38 -7.04 -26.41 7.72
CA GLN A 38 -8.34 -25.83 8.09
C GLN A 38 -8.93 -24.95 6.97
N HIS A 39 -8.07 -24.30 6.17
CA HIS A 39 -8.42 -23.31 5.17
C HIS A 39 -7.58 -23.53 3.89
N PRO A 40 -7.95 -24.51 3.05
CA PRO A 40 -7.17 -24.86 1.86
C PRO A 40 -6.91 -23.69 0.91
N GLY A 41 -5.68 -23.60 0.40
CA GLY A 41 -5.21 -22.54 -0.50
C GLY A 41 -4.63 -21.32 0.20
N ILE A 42 -4.64 -21.25 1.54
CA ILE A 42 -4.05 -20.13 2.28
C ILE A 42 -2.52 -20.16 2.23
N LYS A 43 -1.89 -21.34 2.26
CA LYS A 43 -0.43 -21.47 2.21
C LYS A 43 0.14 -21.01 0.87
N GLU A 44 -0.59 -21.18 -0.23
CA GLU A 44 -0.19 -20.65 -1.55
C GLU A 44 -0.05 -19.12 -1.57
N ARG A 45 -0.80 -18.42 -0.71
CA ARG A 45 -0.74 -16.97 -0.56
C ARG A 45 0.40 -16.52 0.36
N LEU A 46 0.83 -17.37 1.29
CA LEU A 46 1.81 -17.05 2.33
C LEU A 46 3.23 -17.52 1.99
N CYS A 47 3.33 -18.66 1.32
CA CYS A 47 4.58 -19.38 1.05
C CYS A 47 4.84 -19.53 -0.46
N ASP A 48 6.11 -19.75 -0.82
CA ASP A 48 6.52 -20.19 -2.15
C ASP A 48 6.36 -21.72 -2.33
N GLU A 49 6.73 -22.23 -3.50
CA GLU A 49 6.66 -23.65 -3.86
C GLU A 49 7.57 -24.55 -3.00
N ALA A 50 8.61 -23.97 -2.39
CA ALA A 50 9.49 -24.68 -1.47
C ALA A 50 8.97 -24.68 -0.01
N GLY A 51 7.80 -24.08 0.23
CA GLY A 51 7.19 -23.96 1.55
C GLY A 51 7.79 -22.84 2.41
N LYS A 52 8.66 -22.00 1.87
CA LYS A 52 9.23 -20.86 2.59
C LYS A 52 8.30 -19.66 2.53
N LEU A 53 8.26 -18.88 3.62
CA LEU A 53 7.50 -17.63 3.65
C LEU A 53 7.98 -16.66 2.57
N ARG A 54 7.03 -16.08 1.84
CA ARG A 54 7.32 -15.07 0.82
C ARG A 54 7.83 -13.80 1.48
N ARG A 55 8.76 -13.08 0.83
CA ARG A 55 9.36 -11.83 1.36
C ARG A 55 8.33 -10.74 1.69
N PHE A 56 7.19 -10.75 1.00
CA PHE A 56 6.10 -9.80 1.21
C PHE A 56 5.08 -10.29 2.24
N VAL A 57 5.40 -11.30 3.05
CA VAL A 57 4.54 -11.76 4.14
C VAL A 57 5.33 -11.60 5.43
N ASN A 58 4.78 -10.81 6.33
CA ASN A 58 5.31 -10.61 7.67
C ASN A 58 4.39 -11.35 8.65
N ILE A 59 4.99 -12.08 9.57
CA ILE A 59 4.27 -12.78 10.63
C ILE A 59 4.85 -12.29 11.95
N TYR A 60 3.95 -11.96 12.88
CA TYR A 60 4.31 -11.47 14.20
C TYR A 60 3.79 -12.44 15.25
N VAL A 61 4.59 -12.69 16.28
CA VAL A 61 4.19 -13.39 17.51
C VAL A 61 4.23 -12.38 18.63
N ASN A 62 3.08 -12.06 19.23
CA ASN A 62 2.96 -11.04 20.28
C ASN A 62 3.65 -9.71 19.92
N GLU A 63 3.38 -9.20 18.71
CA GLU A 63 3.94 -7.94 18.16
C GLU A 63 5.41 -8.00 17.69
N GLU A 64 6.12 -9.11 17.86
CA GLU A 64 7.50 -9.28 17.39
C GLU A 64 7.56 -10.03 16.05
N ASP A 65 8.22 -9.46 15.03
CA ASP A 65 8.37 -10.10 13.71
C ASP A 65 9.28 -11.33 13.82
N ILE A 66 8.81 -12.47 13.31
CA ILE A 66 9.52 -13.75 13.38
C ILE A 66 10.91 -13.72 12.72
N ARG A 67 11.20 -12.73 11.86
CA ARG A 67 12.52 -12.52 11.25
C ARG A 67 13.59 -12.10 12.25
N PHE A 68 13.20 -11.49 13.37
CA PHE A 68 14.10 -11.20 14.48
C PHE A 68 14.12 -12.32 15.53
N LEU A 69 13.26 -13.33 15.36
CA LEU A 69 13.21 -14.56 16.14
C LEU A 69 13.92 -15.70 15.38
N GLN A 70 13.28 -16.87 15.28
CA GLN A 70 13.80 -18.08 14.63
C GLN A 70 13.08 -18.36 13.30
N GLY A 71 12.47 -17.34 12.67
CA GLY A 71 11.72 -17.49 11.43
C GLY A 71 10.57 -18.48 11.56
N GLN A 72 10.42 -19.39 10.58
CA GLN A 72 9.40 -20.45 10.60
C GLN A 72 9.59 -21.46 11.74
N GLU A 73 10.77 -21.54 12.34
CA GLU A 73 11.05 -22.42 13.50
C GLU A 73 10.68 -21.78 14.84
N THR A 74 10.24 -20.51 14.84
CA THR A 74 9.82 -19.80 16.06
C THR A 74 8.77 -20.61 16.81
N LYS A 75 9.08 -20.95 18.06
CA LYS A 75 8.22 -21.74 18.94
C LYS A 75 7.05 -20.91 19.44
N LEU A 76 5.88 -21.53 19.48
CA LEU A 76 4.63 -20.94 19.94
C LEU A 76 4.22 -21.52 21.30
N LYS A 77 3.56 -20.70 22.10
CA LYS A 77 3.00 -21.04 23.41
C LYS A 77 1.49 -20.83 23.39
N ALA A 78 0.79 -21.57 24.25
CA ALA A 78 -0.64 -21.36 24.43
C ALA A 78 -0.92 -19.90 24.84
N GLY A 79 -1.87 -19.26 24.14
CA GLY A 79 -2.23 -17.87 24.37
C GLY A 79 -1.46 -16.84 23.53
N ASP A 80 -0.48 -17.26 22.72
CA ASP A 80 0.18 -16.34 21.79
C ASP A 80 -0.83 -15.76 20.77
N ASP A 81 -0.66 -14.47 20.47
CA ASP A 81 -1.38 -13.77 19.40
C ASP A 81 -0.48 -13.70 18.16
N ILE A 82 -0.91 -14.37 17.10
CA ILE A 82 -0.19 -14.41 15.83
C ILE A 82 -0.90 -13.46 14.87
N SER A 83 -0.15 -12.56 14.25
CA SER A 83 -0.68 -11.65 13.24
C SER A 83 0.00 -11.90 11.89
N ILE A 84 -0.80 -12.21 10.87
CA ILE A 84 -0.33 -12.29 9.49
C ILE A 84 -0.58 -10.94 8.84
N ILE A 85 0.50 -10.23 8.53
CA ILE A 85 0.43 -8.97 7.81
C ILE A 85 1.03 -9.23 6.44
N PRO A 86 0.21 -9.28 5.38
CA PRO A 86 0.76 -9.18 4.06
C PRO A 86 1.44 -7.81 4.02
N ALA A 87 2.63 -7.75 3.46
CA ALA A 87 3.05 -6.55 2.75
C ALA A 87 2.10 -6.43 1.55
N ILE A 88 0.86 -6.06 1.85
CA ILE A 88 0.02 -5.34 0.91
C ILE A 88 0.94 -4.21 0.48
N ALA A 89 1.11 -4.05 -0.82
CA ALA A 89 1.68 -2.83 -1.36
C ALA A 89 0.80 -1.66 -0.91
N GLY A 90 0.98 -1.21 0.33
CA GLY A 90 0.52 0.05 0.85
C GLY A 90 1.49 1.09 0.33
N GLY A 91 1.34 1.40 -0.96
CA GLY A 91 2.17 2.30 -1.74
C GLY A 91 3.43 1.63 -2.29
N ALA A 92 3.56 1.56 -3.63
CA ALA A 92 4.91 1.74 -4.19
C ALA A 92 5.52 2.99 -3.53
N ALA A 93 6.83 2.99 -3.26
CA ALA A 93 7.51 4.09 -2.58
C ALA A 93 6.88 5.43 -2.98
N VAL A 94 6.17 6.03 -2.02
CA VAL A 94 5.39 7.22 -2.29
C VAL A 94 6.41 8.35 -2.38
N VAL A 95 6.48 8.96 -3.54
CA VAL A 95 7.38 10.09 -3.79
C VAL A 95 6.56 11.36 -3.86
N LYS A 96 7.19 12.45 -3.47
CA LYS A 96 6.62 13.80 -3.57
C LYS A 96 7.23 14.48 -4.78
N LYS A 97 6.40 15.11 -5.61
CA LYS A 97 6.85 15.91 -6.74
C LYS A 97 6.16 17.26 -6.73
N GLN A 98 6.95 18.32 -6.69
CA GLN A 98 6.42 19.68 -6.80
C GLN A 98 6.31 20.08 -8.26
N VAL A 99 5.12 20.54 -8.65
CA VAL A 99 4.81 20.98 -10.01
C VAL A 99 4.01 22.27 -9.96
N THR A 100 4.23 23.12 -10.96
CA THR A 100 3.36 24.26 -11.27
C THR A 100 2.49 23.88 -12.45
N LEU A 101 1.17 23.96 -12.25
CA LEU A 101 0.17 23.77 -13.28
C LEU A 101 -0.23 25.14 -13.83
N VAL A 102 -0.20 25.29 -15.16
CA VAL A 102 -0.72 26.47 -15.85
C VAL A 102 -1.94 26.06 -16.65
N PHE A 103 -3.09 26.61 -16.26
CA PHE A 103 -4.39 26.36 -16.88
C PHE A 103 -4.70 27.45 -17.91
N PRO A 104 -4.89 27.11 -19.20
CA PRO A 104 -5.45 28.05 -20.16
C PRO A 104 -6.92 28.34 -19.79
N GLN A 105 -7.42 29.54 -20.12
CA GLN A 105 -8.78 29.97 -19.72
C GLN A 105 -9.90 28.99 -20.11
N GLU A 106 -9.73 28.25 -21.21
CA GLU A 106 -10.73 27.33 -21.74
C GLU A 106 -10.95 26.08 -20.84
N GLN A 107 -10.01 25.79 -19.93
CA GLN A 107 -10.03 24.57 -19.10
C GLN A 107 -10.50 24.75 -17.66
N ILE A 108 -10.94 25.95 -17.28
CA ILE A 108 -11.40 26.25 -15.91
C ILE A 108 -12.72 25.50 -15.59
N LYS A 109 -13.41 24.94 -16.58
CA LYS A 109 -14.72 24.29 -16.42
C LYS A 109 -14.64 22.84 -15.91
N GLU A 110 -13.50 22.17 -15.99
CA GLU A 110 -13.37 20.76 -15.58
C GLU A 110 -12.45 20.62 -14.35
N PRO A 111 -12.82 19.78 -13.35
CA PRO A 111 -12.02 19.60 -12.14
C PRO A 111 -10.86 18.62 -12.41
N ALA A 112 -9.92 19.01 -13.26
CA ALA A 112 -8.85 18.15 -13.76
C ALA A 112 -7.96 17.57 -12.64
N VAL A 113 -7.60 18.39 -11.65
CA VAL A 113 -6.79 17.96 -10.49
C VAL A 113 -7.52 16.94 -9.62
N PHE A 114 -8.82 17.15 -9.38
CA PHE A 114 -9.65 16.18 -8.67
C PHE A 114 -9.76 14.86 -9.43
N THR A 115 -9.98 14.94 -10.75
CA THR A 115 -10.08 13.76 -11.62
C THR A 115 -8.76 12.98 -11.62
N MET A 116 -7.63 13.68 -11.70
CA MET A 116 -6.31 13.07 -11.56
C MET A 116 -6.17 12.36 -10.20
N ALA A 117 -6.50 13.05 -9.11
CA ALA A 117 -6.38 12.52 -7.76
C ALA A 117 -7.17 11.22 -7.58
N LYS A 118 -8.42 11.20 -8.04
CA LYS A 118 -9.29 10.02 -7.95
C LYS A 118 -8.89 8.89 -8.89
N ARG A 119 -8.52 9.22 -10.13
CA ARG A 119 -8.27 8.21 -11.17
C ARG A 119 -6.91 7.53 -11.01
N PHE A 120 -5.92 8.25 -10.51
CA PHE A 120 -4.54 7.76 -10.41
C PHE A 120 -4.06 7.60 -8.96
N ASP A 121 -4.94 7.76 -7.97
CA ASP A 121 -4.58 7.65 -6.55
C ASP A 121 -3.36 8.53 -6.19
N ILE A 122 -3.52 9.83 -6.47
CA ILE A 122 -2.51 10.87 -6.20
C ILE A 122 -3.13 11.85 -5.21
N MET A 123 -2.41 12.18 -4.15
CA MET A 123 -2.81 13.22 -3.20
C MET A 123 -2.21 14.57 -3.61
N PRO A 124 -3.00 15.55 -4.06
CA PRO A 124 -2.52 16.90 -4.33
C PRO A 124 -2.55 17.77 -3.07
N ASN A 125 -1.42 18.39 -2.73
CA ASN A 125 -1.33 19.42 -1.71
C ASN A 125 -1.08 20.78 -2.37
N ILE A 126 -2.05 21.70 -2.29
CA ILE A 126 -1.94 23.03 -2.88
C ILE A 126 -0.96 23.87 -2.05
N ARG A 127 0.13 24.35 -2.66
CA ARG A 127 1.12 25.23 -2.03
C ARG A 127 0.84 26.70 -2.32
N LYS A 128 0.46 27.00 -3.57
CA LYS A 128 0.15 28.35 -4.02
C LYS A 128 -0.86 28.27 -5.17
N ALA A 129 -1.81 29.19 -5.21
CA ALA A 129 -2.70 29.35 -6.34
C ALA A 129 -2.84 30.85 -6.65
N ARG A 130 -2.80 31.20 -7.94
CA ARG A 130 -3.05 32.56 -8.42
C ARG A 130 -3.88 32.46 -9.69
N VAL A 131 -4.88 33.32 -9.78
CA VAL A 131 -5.67 33.49 -11.00
C VAL A 131 -5.36 34.89 -11.53
N THR A 132 -5.00 34.97 -12.80
CA THR A 132 -4.87 36.24 -13.52
C THR A 132 -6.01 36.38 -14.52
N GLU A 133 -6.05 37.50 -15.22
CA GLU A 133 -7.01 37.73 -16.30
C GLU A 133 -6.85 36.74 -17.46
N THR A 134 -5.72 36.03 -17.61
CA THR A 134 -5.43 35.19 -18.79
C THR A 134 -5.10 33.75 -18.47
N VAL A 135 -4.66 33.44 -17.25
CA VAL A 135 -4.27 32.08 -16.85
C VAL A 135 -4.57 31.81 -15.38
N GLY A 136 -4.86 30.56 -15.06
CA GLY A 136 -4.76 30.05 -13.70
C GLY A 136 -3.40 29.40 -13.48
N GLU A 137 -2.70 29.75 -12.42
CA GLU A 137 -1.45 29.11 -12.02
C GLU A 137 -1.63 28.46 -10.64
N MET A 138 -1.24 27.19 -10.51
CA MET A 138 -1.32 26.47 -9.25
C MET A 138 -0.08 25.61 -9.01
N THR A 139 0.65 25.90 -7.95
CA THR A 139 1.76 25.07 -7.46
C THR A 139 1.23 24.01 -6.51
N LEU A 140 1.50 22.76 -6.84
CA LEU A 140 1.08 21.56 -6.09
C LEU A 140 2.31 20.76 -5.66
N GLU A 141 2.26 20.21 -4.45
CA GLU A 141 3.02 19.01 -4.11
C GLU A 141 2.12 17.80 -4.35
N LEU A 142 2.49 16.98 -5.33
CA LEU A 142 1.80 15.73 -5.64
C LEU A 142 2.49 14.59 -4.90
N GLU A 143 1.71 13.81 -4.16
CA GLU A 143 2.17 12.65 -3.44
C GLU A 143 1.50 11.40 -4.03
N GLY A 144 2.30 10.42 -4.44
CA GLY A 144 1.82 9.17 -5.02
C GLY A 144 2.97 8.25 -5.41
N THR A 145 2.65 7.09 -5.98
CA THR A 145 3.67 6.20 -6.54
C THR A 145 4.31 6.82 -7.79
N GLU A 146 5.55 6.46 -8.11
CA GLU A 146 6.24 7.01 -9.29
C GLU A 146 5.47 6.75 -10.61
N ASP A 147 4.90 5.55 -10.76
CA ASP A 147 4.07 5.19 -11.91
C ASP A 147 2.75 5.98 -11.94
N ASN A 148 2.09 6.15 -10.80
CA ASN A 148 0.86 6.94 -10.71
C ASN A 148 1.14 8.40 -11.05
N LEU A 149 2.18 9.01 -10.47
CA LEU A 149 2.57 10.39 -10.76
C LEU A 149 2.87 10.58 -12.25
N LYS A 150 3.58 9.64 -12.89
CA LYS A 150 3.84 9.68 -14.33
C LYS A 150 2.55 9.66 -15.14
N LYS A 151 1.62 8.76 -14.82
CA LYS A 151 0.31 8.66 -15.49
C LYS A 151 -0.58 9.89 -15.23
N GLY A 152 -0.58 10.41 -14.01
CA GLY A 152 -1.34 11.59 -13.60
C GLY A 152 -0.85 12.87 -14.27
N ILE A 153 0.47 13.08 -14.34
CA ILE A 153 1.07 14.21 -15.05
C ILE A 153 0.74 14.13 -16.55
N ALA A 154 0.95 12.98 -17.18
CA ALA A 154 0.61 12.78 -18.59
C ALA A 154 -0.89 13.02 -18.87
N PHE A 155 -1.77 12.66 -17.92
CA PHE A 155 -3.19 12.97 -18.02
C PHE A 155 -3.45 14.49 -18.00
N LEU A 156 -2.84 15.25 -17.10
CA LEU A 156 -2.99 16.71 -17.05
C LEU A 156 -2.49 17.35 -18.36
N GLU A 157 -1.34 16.92 -18.86
CA GLU A 157 -0.78 17.39 -20.14
C GLU A 157 -1.69 17.06 -21.32
N SER A 158 -2.27 15.86 -21.36
CA SER A 158 -3.23 15.45 -22.41
C SER A 158 -4.51 16.28 -22.42
N ARG A 159 -4.85 16.90 -21.28
CA ARG A 159 -5.95 17.85 -21.20
C ARG A 159 -5.58 19.23 -21.70
N GLY A 160 -4.29 19.53 -21.91
CA GLY A 160 -3.76 20.84 -22.31
C GLY A 160 -3.34 21.73 -21.13
N ILE A 161 -3.25 21.17 -19.92
CA ILE A 161 -2.66 21.83 -18.75
C ILE A 161 -1.15 21.72 -18.88
N LYS A 162 -0.44 22.84 -18.85
CA LYS A 162 1.02 22.82 -18.83
C LYS A 162 1.49 22.42 -17.44
N VAL A 163 2.39 21.44 -17.34
CA VAL A 163 2.97 20.96 -16.08
C VAL A 163 4.46 21.27 -16.07
N GLU A 164 4.89 22.18 -15.21
CA GLU A 164 6.30 22.56 -15.07
C GLU A 164 6.85 22.03 -13.74
N PRO A 165 7.98 21.31 -13.73
CA PRO A 165 8.61 20.91 -12.47
C PRO A 165 9.12 22.16 -11.74
N VAL A 166 8.95 22.20 -10.42
CA VAL A 166 9.60 23.23 -9.60
C VAL A 166 11.06 22.84 -9.47
N THR A 167 11.94 23.41 -10.32
CA THR A 167 13.38 23.23 -10.19
C THR A 167 13.90 24.01 -8.99
N GLY A 168 14.02 23.32 -7.86
CA GLY A 168 14.86 23.68 -6.73
C GLY A 168 14.29 24.72 -5.76
N GLU A 169 13.82 24.25 -4.61
CA GLU A 169 14.35 24.74 -3.34
C GLU A 169 14.84 23.54 -2.53
N SER A 170 16.16 23.51 -2.34
CA SER A 170 16.81 22.67 -1.34
C SER A 170 16.09 22.83 -0.01
N ALA A 171 15.83 21.70 0.66
CA ALA A 171 15.47 21.66 2.06
C ALA A 171 16.37 22.62 2.86
N ARG A 172 15.75 23.62 3.49
CA ARG A 172 16.24 24.25 4.70
C ARG A 172 15.28 23.91 5.82
#